data_AF-A0A8B6BV69-F1
#
_entry.id   AF-A0A8B6BV69-F1
#
_cell.length_a   1.000
_cell.length_b   1.000
_cell.length_c   1.000
_cell.angle_alpha   90.00
_cell.angle_beta   90.00
_cell.angle_gamma   90.00
#
_symmetry.space_group_name_H-M   'P 1'
#
loop_
_entity.id
_entity.type
_entity.pdbx_description
1 polymer ?
#
loop_
_entity_poly.entity_id
_entity_poly.type
_entity_poly.pdbx_seq_one_letter_code
_entity_poly.pdbx_strand_id
1 'polypeptide(L)'
;MWRPCLLFLLVTFVAAQVHIKVVAPENFDDDDEETDSVPVQVVPLQRNERTNPCYLKRCGRGEECILDENINAKCVCIRECEDELDERFRVCSVRNETFASECHLDRAKCLCKNGDHECKHSSPKKLRLDYYGACKELTSCEDWELKQFPGRMRDWTFVVMKEMVPRMN
;
A
#
# COMPACT_ATOMS: atom_id res chain seq x y z
N MET A 1 -66.62 28.31 43.92
CA MET A 1 -66.03 27.71 42.69
C MET A 1 -65.02 28.72 42.15
N TRP A 2 -63.74 28.48 41.91
CA TRP A 2 -62.89 27.30 42.04
C TRP A 2 -61.43 27.79 41.86
N ARG A 3 -60.53 27.34 42.74
CA ARG A 3 -59.08 27.16 42.57
C ARG A 3 -58.72 26.08 43.62
N PRO A 4 -57.75 25.17 43.44
CA PRO A 4 -56.43 25.47 42.88
C PRO A 4 -55.67 24.30 42.18
N CYS A 5 -54.46 24.64 41.73
CA CYS A 5 -53.19 23.88 41.72
C CYS A 5 -53.17 22.40 41.37
N LEU A 6 -52.44 22.07 40.30
CA LEU A 6 -51.53 20.92 40.28
C LEU A 6 -50.27 21.27 39.49
N LEU A 7 -49.18 21.42 40.26
CA LEU A 7 -47.79 21.36 39.82
C LEU A 7 -47.47 19.94 39.35
N PHE A 8 -46.99 19.78 38.13
CA PHE A 8 -46.21 18.59 37.74
C PHE A 8 -44.90 19.05 37.12
N LEU A 9 -43.88 19.10 37.96
CA LEU A 9 -42.47 19.11 37.58
C LEU A 9 -42.15 17.77 36.90
N LEU A 10 -41.97 17.78 35.58
CA LEU A 10 -41.32 16.67 34.88
C LEU A 10 -39.84 17.01 34.75
N VAL A 11 -39.04 16.47 35.68
CA VAL A 11 -37.59 16.39 35.57
C VAL A 11 -37.28 15.44 34.41
N THR A 12 -36.76 15.97 33.31
CA THR A 12 -36.26 15.17 32.21
C THR A 12 -34.92 14.54 32.62
N PHE A 13 -34.95 13.26 32.96
CA PHE A 13 -33.73 12.44 33.05
C PHE A 13 -33.17 12.26 31.63
N VAL A 14 -32.14 13.04 31.28
CA VAL A 14 -31.32 12.76 30.09
C VAL A 14 -30.40 11.60 30.44
N ALA A 15 -30.84 10.38 30.15
CA ALA A 15 -29.94 9.23 30.09
C ALA A 15 -29.20 9.27 28.75
N ALA A 16 -27.98 9.80 28.75
CA ALA A 16 -27.08 9.67 27.62
C ALA A 16 -26.56 8.23 27.55
N GLN A 17 -27.24 7.35 26.81
CA GLN A 17 -26.71 6.06 26.43
C GLN A 17 -25.63 6.25 25.36
N VAL A 18 -24.36 6.24 25.80
CA VAL A 18 -23.21 6.14 24.91
C VAL A 18 -23.19 4.73 24.35
N HIS A 19 -23.70 4.55 23.13
CA HIS A 19 -23.52 3.32 22.37
C HIS A 19 -22.17 3.36 21.65
N ILE A 20 -21.17 2.67 22.21
CA ILE A 20 -19.94 2.34 21.48
C ILE A 20 -20.31 1.26 20.48
N LYS A 21 -20.39 1.62 19.19
CA LYS A 21 -20.38 0.63 18.10
C LYS A 21 -18.94 0.14 17.94
N VAL A 22 -18.69 -1.08 18.40
CA VAL A 22 -17.55 -1.87 17.94
C VAL A 22 -17.85 -2.23 16.49
N VAL A 23 -17.23 -1.51 15.55
CA VAL A 23 -17.24 -1.92 14.14
C VAL A 23 -16.23 -3.05 14.02
N ALA A 24 -16.72 -4.27 13.83
CA ALA A 24 -15.91 -5.38 13.38
C ALA A 24 -15.35 -5.04 11.98
N PRO A 25 -14.06 -5.27 11.69
CA PRO A 25 -13.56 -5.13 10.33
C PRO A 25 -14.31 -6.12 9.43
N GLU A 26 -14.85 -5.61 8.34
CA GLU A 26 -15.41 -6.45 7.27
C GLU A 26 -14.31 -7.36 6.74
N ASN A 27 -14.66 -8.63 6.57
CA ASN A 27 -13.78 -9.72 6.20
C ASN A 27 -13.08 -9.41 4.86
N PHE A 28 -11.75 -9.42 4.91
CA PHE A 28 -10.90 -9.55 3.72
C PHE A 28 -10.55 -11.03 3.66
N ASP A 29 -11.27 -11.78 2.84
CA ASP A 29 -11.05 -13.20 2.62
C ASP A 29 -9.74 -13.37 1.84
N ASP A 30 -8.69 -13.85 2.51
CA ASP A 30 -7.60 -14.62 1.91
C ASP A 30 -7.23 -15.72 2.92
N ASP A 31 -7.51 -16.96 2.50
CA ASP A 31 -7.25 -18.20 3.23
C ASP A 31 -5.76 -18.38 3.52
N ASP A 32 -5.38 -18.51 4.79
CA ASP A 32 -4.18 -19.22 5.25
C ASP A 32 -4.36 -19.56 6.75
N GLU A 33 -4.84 -20.77 7.04
CA GLU A 33 -4.76 -21.35 8.38
C GLU A 33 -3.33 -21.82 8.65
N GLU A 34 -2.68 -21.23 9.66
CA GLU A 34 -2.01 -21.90 10.79
C GLU A 34 -1.01 -20.91 11.42
N THR A 35 -1.37 -20.31 12.57
CA THR A 35 -0.40 -19.56 13.37
C THR A 35 -0.46 -20.03 14.81
N ASP A 36 0.57 -20.80 15.18
CA ASP A 36 0.91 -21.15 16.54
C ASP A 36 1.16 -19.85 17.34
N SER A 37 0.27 -19.55 18.28
CA SER A 37 0.28 -18.29 19.02
C SER A 37 1.44 -18.24 20.01
N VAL A 38 2.49 -17.48 19.70
CA VAL A 38 3.54 -17.11 20.67
C VAL A 38 3.01 -15.95 21.53
N PRO A 39 3.16 -15.98 22.88
CA PRO A 39 2.70 -14.88 23.72
C PRO A 39 3.53 -13.61 23.47
N VAL A 40 2.94 -12.60 22.84
CA VAL A 40 3.54 -11.27 22.72
C VAL A 40 3.49 -10.60 24.09
N GLN A 41 4.65 -10.46 24.73
CA GLN A 41 4.76 -9.62 25.92
C GLN A 41 4.65 -8.16 25.50
N VAL A 42 3.52 -7.53 25.85
CA VAL A 42 3.30 -6.10 25.60
C VAL A 42 4.13 -5.32 26.63
N VAL A 43 5.38 -5.04 26.29
CA VAL A 43 6.20 -4.14 27.11
C VAL A 43 5.63 -2.73 26.95
N PRO A 44 5.23 -2.03 28.03
CA PRO A 44 4.76 -0.66 27.92
C PRO A 44 5.89 0.20 27.37
N LEU A 45 5.70 0.76 26.17
CA LEU A 45 6.60 1.76 25.63
C LEU A 45 6.57 2.95 26.59
N GLN A 46 7.60 3.07 27.42
CA GLN A 46 7.86 4.29 28.18
C GLN A 46 8.01 5.42 27.15
N ARG A 47 6.97 6.25 27.07
CA ARG A 47 6.87 7.40 26.19
C ARG A 47 7.86 8.45 26.68
N ASN A 48 9.11 8.31 26.24
CA ASN A 48 10.09 9.39 26.27
C ASN A 48 10.30 9.90 24.84
N GLU A 49 9.95 11.18 24.64
CA GLU A 49 10.63 12.17 23.81
C GLU A 49 10.83 11.90 22.29
N ARG A 50 10.11 12.71 21.48
CA ARG A 50 10.52 13.19 20.14
C ARG A 50 10.88 12.12 19.09
N THR A 51 10.18 10.98 19.05
CA THR A 51 10.28 10.09 17.89
C THR A 51 9.61 10.75 16.68
N ASN A 52 10.33 10.90 15.56
CA ASN A 52 9.77 11.41 14.31
C ASN A 52 8.52 10.57 13.93
N PRO A 53 7.32 11.17 13.81
CA PRO A 53 6.09 10.44 13.47
C PRO A 53 6.17 9.63 12.17
N CYS A 54 7.07 9.99 11.24
CA CYS A 54 7.30 9.23 10.02
C CYS A 54 7.90 7.84 10.26
N TYR A 55 8.61 7.60 11.37
CA TYR A 55 9.11 6.25 11.68
C TYR A 55 7.99 5.24 11.94
N LEU A 56 6.79 5.71 12.29
CA LEU A 56 5.62 4.88 12.54
C LEU A 56 4.64 4.88 11.36
N LYS A 57 4.85 5.70 10.33
CA LYS A 57 3.94 5.84 9.19
C LYS A 57 4.52 5.17 7.96
N ARG A 58 3.90 4.07 7.52
CA ARG A 58 4.20 3.44 6.24
C ARG A 58 3.39 4.10 5.13
N CYS A 59 4.06 4.71 4.17
CA CYS A 59 3.43 5.29 2.98
C CYS A 59 3.30 4.26 1.86
N GLY A 60 2.41 4.53 0.90
CA GLY A 60 2.22 3.67 -0.25
C GLY A 60 3.40 3.70 -1.21
N ARG A 61 3.34 2.81 -2.21
CA ARG A 61 4.31 2.79 -3.31
C ARG A 61 4.27 4.10 -4.09
N GLY A 62 5.44 4.72 -4.31
CA GLY A 62 5.56 6.03 -4.96
C GLY A 62 5.31 7.23 -4.03
N GLU A 63 5.16 6.99 -2.72
CA GLU A 63 4.98 8.02 -1.70
C GLU A 63 6.14 8.03 -0.69
N GLU A 64 6.50 9.21 -0.19
CA GLU A 64 7.42 9.43 0.92
C GLU A 64 6.70 10.06 2.11
N CYS A 65 7.19 9.82 3.33
CA CYS A 65 6.66 10.46 4.52
C CYS A 65 7.35 11.80 4.78
N ILE A 66 6.55 12.86 4.93
CA ILE A 66 7.01 14.19 5.34
C ILE A 66 6.27 14.62 6.61
N LEU A 67 6.85 15.55 7.36
CA LEU A 67 6.17 16.24 8.46
C LEU A 67 5.54 17.53 7.93
N ASP A 68 4.28 17.77 8.27
CA ASP A 68 3.61 19.04 8.02
C ASP A 68 4.06 20.13 9.02
N GLU A 69 3.52 21.34 8.88
CA GLU A 69 3.80 22.48 9.77
C GLU A 69 3.45 22.21 11.25
N ASN A 70 2.55 21.25 11.50
CA ASN A 70 2.10 20.85 12.82
C ASN A 70 2.82 19.59 13.33
N ILE A 71 3.90 19.16 12.68
CA ILE A 71 4.69 17.96 13.03
C ILE A 71 3.85 16.67 12.87
N ASN A 72 2.83 16.65 12.03
CA ASN A 72 2.10 15.43 11.69
C ASN A 72 2.73 14.74 10.48
N ALA A 73 2.86 13.41 10.55
CA ALA A 73 3.32 12.61 9.43
C ALA A 73 2.26 12.53 8.31
N LYS A 74 2.64 12.92 7.10
CA LYS A 74 1.82 12.86 5.89
C LYS A 74 2.57 12.13 4.78
N CYS A 75 1.84 11.32 4.02
CA CYS A 75 2.38 10.71 2.80
C CYS A 75 2.12 11.65 1.62
N VAL A 76 3.17 11.94 0.87
CA VAL A 76 3.13 12.72 -0.37
C VAL A 76 3.83 11.92 -1.46
N CYS A 77 3.59 12.22 -2.74
CA CYS A 77 4.36 11.58 -3.80
C CYS A 77 5.85 11.90 -3.63
N ILE A 78 6.70 10.92 -3.93
CA ILE A 78 8.16 11.09 -3.91
C ILE A 78 8.52 12.33 -4.73
N ARG A 79 9.24 13.28 -4.12
CA ARG A 79 9.58 14.54 -4.79
C ARG A 79 10.61 14.34 -5.89
N GLU A 80 11.63 13.55 -5.60
CA GLU A 80 12.77 13.31 -6.49
C GLU A 80 13.24 11.86 -6.33
N CYS A 81 13.59 11.24 -7.45
CA CYS A 81 14.18 9.90 -7.50
C CYS A 81 15.67 10.04 -7.82
N GLU A 82 16.48 9.13 -7.30
CA GLU A 82 17.90 9.08 -7.65
C GLU A 82 18.08 8.74 -9.13
N ASP A 83 19.00 9.47 -9.78
CA ASP A 83 19.36 9.24 -11.16
C ASP A 83 20.28 8.02 -11.28
N GLU A 84 19.82 7.00 -12.00
CA GLU A 84 20.58 5.78 -12.26
C GLU A 84 21.18 5.80 -13.66
N LEU A 85 22.51 5.70 -13.74
CA LEU A 85 23.22 5.66 -15.03
C LEU A 85 23.19 4.26 -15.66
N ASP A 86 23.02 3.22 -14.84
CA ASP A 86 22.98 1.84 -15.32
C ASP A 86 21.61 1.53 -15.93
N GLU A 87 21.62 1.17 -17.22
CA GLU A 87 20.40 0.87 -17.98
C GLU A 87 19.61 -0.31 -17.41
N ARG A 88 20.24 -1.16 -16.58
CA ARG A 88 19.58 -2.29 -15.91
C ARG A 88 18.55 -1.85 -14.87
N PHE A 89 18.65 -0.62 -14.34
CA PHE A 89 17.67 -0.09 -13.39
C PHE A 89 16.44 0.52 -14.08
N ARG A 90 16.50 0.76 -15.39
CA ARG A 90 15.35 1.22 -16.16
C ARG A 90 14.22 0.22 -16.07
N VAL A 91 13.01 0.68 -16.33
CA VAL A 91 11.82 -0.17 -16.35
C VAL A 91 10.91 0.17 -17.51
N CYS A 92 10.26 -0.84 -18.07
CA CYS A 92 9.20 -0.67 -19.05
C CYS A 92 7.84 -0.79 -18.36
N SER A 93 6.95 0.16 -18.66
CA SER A 93 5.56 0.11 -18.20
C SER A 93 4.67 -0.65 -19.17
N VAL A 94 3.49 -1.06 -18.71
CA VAL A 94 2.45 -1.70 -19.55
C VAL A 94 2.01 -0.82 -20.74
N ARG A 95 2.33 0.48 -20.71
CA ARG A 95 2.06 1.43 -21.81
C ARG A 95 3.20 1.51 -22.83
N ASN A 96 4.18 0.61 -22.77
CA ASN A 96 5.38 0.60 -23.60
C ASN A 96 6.19 1.90 -23.49
N GLU A 97 6.25 2.46 -22.28
CA GLU A 97 7.02 3.65 -21.95
C GLU A 97 8.14 3.28 -20.97
N THR A 98 9.36 3.71 -21.29
CA THR A 98 10.56 3.47 -20.48
C THR A 98 10.73 4.56 -19.43
N PHE A 99 10.89 4.15 -18.18
CA PHE A 99 11.22 5.02 -17.06
C PHE A 99 12.67 4.78 -16.63
N ALA A 100 13.32 5.82 -16.08
CA ALA A 100 14.71 5.74 -15.64
C ALA A 100 14.92 4.73 -14.50
N SER A 101 13.93 4.60 -13.61
CA SER A 101 13.90 3.56 -12.59
C SER A 101 12.48 3.22 -12.14
N GLU A 102 12.33 2.18 -11.33
CA GLU A 102 11.05 1.82 -10.69
C GLU A 102 10.48 2.98 -9.84
N CYS A 103 11.36 3.73 -9.15
CA CYS A 103 10.98 4.94 -8.41
C CYS A 103 10.28 5.96 -9.33
N HIS A 104 10.83 6.21 -10.51
CA HIS A 104 10.28 7.18 -11.47
C HIS A 104 8.88 6.78 -11.95
N LEU A 105 8.69 5.48 -12.24
CA LEU A 105 7.39 4.92 -12.62
C LEU A 105 6.36 5.09 -11.49
N ASP A 106 6.76 4.79 -10.25
CA ASP A 106 5.88 4.88 -9.09
C ASP A 106 5.52 6.31 -8.72
N ARG A 107 6.49 7.23 -8.80
CA ARG A 107 6.27 8.69 -8.66
C ARG A 107 5.26 9.17 -9.69
N ALA A 108 5.47 8.85 -10.98
CA ALA A 108 4.55 9.23 -12.05
C ALA A 108 3.12 8.71 -11.82
N LYS A 109 3.01 7.46 -11.34
CA LYS A 109 1.72 6.88 -10.95
C LYS A 109 1.07 7.60 -9.78
N CYS A 110 1.83 7.94 -8.75
CA CYS A 110 1.35 8.67 -7.58
C CYS A 110 0.81 10.05 -7.99
N LEU A 111 1.58 10.81 -8.77
CA LEU A 111 1.18 12.13 -9.27
C LEU A 111 -0.13 12.06 -10.05
N CYS A 112 -0.25 11.07 -10.94
CA CYS A 112 -1.48 10.86 -11.69
C CYS A 112 -2.67 10.41 -10.83
N LYS A 113 -2.45 9.62 -9.78
CA LYS A 113 -3.50 9.25 -8.82
C LYS A 113 -4.00 10.47 -8.04
N ASN A 114 -3.11 11.41 -7.74
CA ASN A 114 -3.42 12.62 -6.96
C ASN A 114 -3.91 13.80 -7.81
N GLY A 115 -4.00 13.64 -9.13
CA GLY A 115 -4.45 14.71 -10.04
C GLY A 115 -3.44 15.85 -10.18
N ASP A 116 -2.15 15.57 -9.97
CA ASP A 116 -1.10 16.56 -10.07
C ASP A 116 -0.93 17.08 -11.51
N HIS A 117 -0.55 18.35 -11.65
CA HIS A 117 -0.29 18.99 -12.93
C HIS A 117 0.81 18.32 -13.76
N GLU A 118 1.79 17.67 -13.11
CA GLU A 118 2.85 16.89 -13.77
C GLU A 118 2.33 15.58 -14.37
N CYS A 119 1.09 15.19 -14.08
CA CYS A 119 0.53 13.95 -14.59
C CYS A 119 0.34 14.00 -16.12
N LYS A 120 1.02 13.07 -16.81
CA LYS A 120 0.90 12.87 -18.26
C LYS A 120 -0.07 11.75 -18.65
N HIS A 121 -0.67 11.05 -17.67
CA HIS A 121 -1.43 9.81 -17.92
C HIS A 121 -2.85 9.86 -17.38
N SER A 122 -3.83 9.77 -18.29
CA SER A 122 -5.27 9.76 -17.94
C SER A 122 -5.75 8.52 -17.15
N SER A 123 -5.00 7.41 -17.14
CA SER A 123 -5.38 6.17 -16.44
C SER A 123 -4.30 5.67 -15.48
N PRO A 124 -4.21 6.24 -14.25
CA PRO A 124 -3.16 5.92 -13.28
C PRO A 124 -3.13 4.43 -12.89
N LYS A 125 -4.30 3.76 -12.84
CA LYS A 125 -4.40 2.33 -12.52
C LYS A 125 -3.65 1.43 -13.51
N LYS A 126 -3.56 1.85 -14.78
CA LYS A 126 -2.88 1.13 -15.86
C LYS A 126 -1.39 1.46 -15.95
N LEU A 127 -0.90 2.47 -15.21
CA LEU A 127 0.51 2.77 -15.13
C LEU A 127 1.15 1.85 -14.08
N ARG A 128 1.69 0.73 -14.56
CA ARG A 128 2.32 -0.33 -13.77
C ARG A 128 3.56 -0.85 -14.49
N LEU A 129 4.46 -1.44 -13.71
CA LEU A 129 5.64 -2.14 -14.21
C LEU A 129 5.20 -3.34 -15.06
N ASP A 130 5.77 -3.47 -16.24
CA ASP A 130 5.63 -4.65 -17.10
C ASP A 130 6.87 -5.54 -16.96
N TYR A 131 8.06 -4.98 -17.19
CA TYR A 131 9.33 -5.67 -16.99
C TYR A 131 10.48 -4.70 -16.67
N TYR A 132 11.55 -5.22 -16.06
CA TYR A 132 12.79 -4.50 -15.84
C TYR A 132 13.62 -4.38 -17.12
N GLY A 133 14.35 -3.28 -17.25
CA GLY A 133 15.05 -2.84 -18.45
C GLY A 133 14.25 -1.82 -19.27
N ALA A 134 14.90 -1.24 -20.27
CA ALA A 134 14.23 -0.37 -21.25
C ALA A 134 13.21 -1.17 -22.09
N CYS A 135 12.19 -0.47 -22.59
CA CYS A 135 11.20 -1.09 -23.46
C CYS A 135 11.85 -1.64 -24.73
N LYS A 136 11.45 -2.85 -25.10
CA LYS A 136 11.89 -3.57 -26.29
C LYS A 136 10.68 -4.10 -27.05
N GLU A 137 10.90 -4.42 -28.32
CA GLU A 137 9.91 -5.11 -29.12
C GLU A 137 9.71 -6.53 -28.60
N LEU A 138 8.47 -6.84 -28.21
CA LEU A 138 8.06 -8.17 -27.76
C LEU A 138 7.35 -8.86 -28.91
N THR A 139 7.78 -10.08 -29.24
CA THR A 139 7.11 -10.93 -30.21
C THR A 139 5.77 -11.41 -29.66
N SER A 140 4.81 -11.67 -30.56
CA SER A 140 3.54 -12.30 -30.17
C SER A 140 3.81 -13.71 -29.65
N CYS A 141 3.07 -14.13 -28.63
CA CYS A 141 3.12 -15.48 -28.09
C CYS A 141 2.22 -16.39 -28.94
N GLU A 142 2.80 -17.41 -29.57
CA GLU A 142 2.05 -18.36 -30.38
C GLU A 142 1.26 -19.35 -29.49
N ASP A 143 0.16 -19.90 -30.00
CA ASP A 143 -0.72 -20.79 -29.22
C ASP A 143 0.00 -22.01 -28.63
N TRP A 144 0.99 -22.55 -29.35
CA TRP A 144 1.77 -23.68 -28.87
C TRP A 144 2.75 -23.27 -27.76
N GLU A 145 3.31 -22.06 -27.81
CA GLU A 145 4.17 -21.51 -26.75
C GLU A 145 3.34 -21.31 -25.49
N LEU A 146 2.15 -20.72 -25.64
CA LEU A 146 1.22 -20.50 -24.54
C LEU A 146 0.79 -21.81 -23.88
N LYS A 147 0.55 -22.86 -24.68
CA LYS A 147 0.22 -24.20 -24.18
C LYS A 147 1.38 -24.84 -23.39
N GLN A 148 2.62 -24.59 -23.78
CA GLN A 148 3.81 -25.15 -23.13
C GLN A 148 4.27 -24.32 -21.91
N PHE A 149 3.93 -23.04 -21.87
CA PHE A 149 4.41 -22.09 -20.87
C PHE A 149 4.23 -22.57 -19.41
N PRO A 150 3.05 -23.05 -18.96
CA PRO A 150 2.87 -23.44 -17.57
C PRO A 150 3.77 -24.61 -17.14
N GLY A 151 3.99 -25.58 -18.03
CA GLY A 151 4.87 -26.72 -17.77
C GLY A 151 6.32 -26.26 -17.63
N ARG A 152 6.79 -25.44 -18.59
CA ARG A 152 8.16 -24.91 -18.58
C ARG A 152 8.43 -24.01 -17.36
N MET A 153 7.48 -23.16 -16.99
CA MET A 153 7.62 -22.27 -15.83
C MET A 153 7.67 -23.03 -14.51
N ARG A 154 6.84 -24.08 -14.34
CA ARG A 154 6.89 -24.94 -13.16
C ARG A 154 8.24 -25.64 -13.05
N ASP A 155 8.70 -26.26 -14.13
CA ASP A 155 9.94 -27.03 -14.14
C ASP A 155 11.16 -26.10 -13.91
N TRP A 156 11.15 -24.90 -14.50
CA TRP A 156 12.15 -23.85 -14.24
C TRP A 156 12.13 -23.41 -12.78
N THR A 157 10.97 -23.12 -12.20
CA THR A 157 10.83 -22.68 -10.81
C THR A 157 11.37 -23.73 -9.84
N PHE A 158 11.10 -25.01 -10.11
CA PHE A 158 11.66 -26.11 -9.34
C PHE A 158 13.20 -26.11 -9.35
N VAL A 159 13.82 -25.93 -10.52
CA VAL A 159 15.29 -25.85 -10.65
C VAL A 159 15.84 -24.65 -9.87
N VAL A 160 15.22 -23.47 -10.03
CA VAL A 160 15.63 -22.24 -9.33
C VAL A 160 15.60 -22.44 -7.82
N MET A 161 14.49 -22.97 -7.27
CA MET A 161 14.37 -23.20 -5.83
C MET A 161 15.39 -24.22 -5.34
N LYS A 162 15.60 -25.32 -6.07
CA LYS A 162 16.60 -26.34 -5.74
C LYS A 162 18.02 -25.77 -5.66
N GLU A 163 18.37 -24.85 -6.55
CA GLU A 163 19.69 -24.18 -6.55
C GLU A 163 19.83 -23.09 -5.48
N MET A 164 18.72 -22.45 -5.09
CA MET A 164 18.72 -21.40 -4.08
C MET A 164 18.78 -21.95 -2.65
N VAL A 165 18.15 -23.10 -2.37
CA VAL A 165 18.08 -23.69 -1.02
C VAL A 165 19.44 -23.79 -0.31
N PRO A 166 20.53 -24.26 -0.94
CA PRO A 166 21.84 -24.34 -0.26
C PRO A 166 22.43 -22.99 0.15
N ARG A 167 21.96 -21.87 -0.42
CA ARG A 167 22.44 -20.51 -0.14
C ARG A 167 21.61 -19.79 0.94
N MET A 168 20.57 -20.44 1.45
CA MET A 168 19.69 -19.90 2.49
C MET A 168 20.15 -20.22 3.92
N ASN A 169 21.21 -21.04 4.05
CA ASN A 169 21.93 -21.32 5.30
C ASN A 169 23.28 -20.61 5.32
#